data_AF-A0A7J9QLM8-F1
#
_entry.id   AF-A0A7J9QLM8-F1
#
_cell.length_a   1.000
_cell.length_b   1.000
_cell.length_c   1.000
_cell.angle_alpha   90.00
_cell.angle_beta   90.00
_cell.angle_gamma   90.00
#
_symmetry.space_group_name_H-M   'P 1'
#
loop_
_entity.id
_entity.type
_entity.pdbx_description
1 polymer ?
#
loop_
_entity_poly.entity_id
_entity_poly.type
_entity_poly.pdbx_seq_one_letter_code
_entity_poly.pdbx_strand_id
1 'polypeptide(L)'
;MSILVKKTAFEPDKLALTKKDILDFCDRVIEKWSKNPPKNPNYILAMNAVKTSVLWTDDESLKAIWGEILSWTFDLLYENALAQGKDDKAEWSNVMKKIKNKK
;
A
#
# COMPACT_ATOMS: atom_id res chain seq x y z
N MET A 1 16.27 -24.02 -26.24
CA MET A 1 15.61 -24.19 -24.93
C MET A 1 15.25 -22.81 -24.40
N SER A 2 13.99 -22.42 -24.54
CA SER A 2 13.47 -21.15 -24.06
C SER A 2 13.25 -21.25 -22.55
N ILE A 3 13.91 -20.41 -21.77
CA ILE A 3 13.64 -20.31 -20.32
C ILE A 3 12.29 -19.62 -20.18
N LEU A 4 11.23 -20.42 -19.97
CA LEU A 4 9.94 -19.93 -19.50
C LEU A 4 10.13 -19.38 -18.08
N VAL A 5 10.39 -18.08 -17.99
CA VAL A 5 10.27 -17.35 -16.72
C VAL A 5 8.78 -17.37 -16.37
N LYS A 6 8.38 -18.27 -15.46
CA LYS A 6 7.05 -18.21 -14.85
C LYS A 6 6.87 -16.78 -14.32
N LYS A 7 5.90 -16.06 -14.87
CA LYS A 7 5.43 -14.80 -14.34
C LYS A 7 4.96 -15.10 -12.92
N THR A 8 5.81 -14.84 -11.92
CA THR A 8 5.39 -14.89 -10.53
C THR A 8 4.38 -13.77 -10.40
N ALA A 9 3.10 -14.12 -10.49
CA ALA A 9 2.01 -13.23 -10.13
C ALA A 9 2.36 -12.63 -8.77
N PHE A 10 1.98 -11.38 -8.54
CA PHE A 10 2.01 -10.82 -7.20
C PHE A 10 1.32 -11.84 -6.29
N GLU A 11 2.08 -12.44 -5.38
CA GLU A 11 1.56 -13.44 -4.45
C GLU A 11 1.08 -12.65 -3.23
N PRO A 12 -0.22 -12.34 -3.11
CA PRO A 12 -0.78 -11.70 -1.92
C PRO A 12 -0.52 -12.54 -0.65
N ASP A 13 -0.13 -13.81 -0.81
CA ASP A 13 0.30 -14.68 0.28
C ASP A 13 1.64 -14.32 0.90
N LYS A 14 2.47 -13.53 0.23
CA LYS A 14 3.74 -12.99 0.76
C LYS A 14 3.60 -11.56 1.28
N LEU A 15 2.37 -11.04 1.35
CA LEU A 15 2.10 -9.77 1.99
C LEU A 15 2.47 -9.91 3.48
N ALA A 16 3.58 -9.29 3.89
CA ALA A 16 4.04 -9.29 5.29
C ALA A 16 3.18 -8.37 6.18
N LEU A 17 1.92 -8.12 5.80
CA LEU A 17 0.99 -7.27 6.52
C LEU A 17 -0.02 -8.15 7.24
N THR A 18 0.11 -8.26 8.55
CA THR A 18 -0.84 -8.98 9.38
C THR A 18 -1.99 -8.07 9.80
N LYS A 19 -3.12 -8.68 10.19
CA LYS A 19 -4.23 -7.95 10.83
C LYS A 19 -3.75 -7.09 12.00
N LYS A 20 -2.81 -7.62 12.79
CA LYS A 20 -2.20 -6.90 13.90
C LYS A 20 -1.45 -5.64 13.43
N ASP A 21 -0.68 -5.72 12.35
CA ASP A 21 0.06 -4.56 11.83
C ASP A 21 -0.87 -3.43 11.40
N ILE A 22 -2.02 -3.77 10.82
CA ILE A 22 -3.05 -2.79 10.41
C ILE A 22 -3.70 -2.16 11.64
N LEU A 23 -4.06 -2.95 12.65
CA LEU A 23 -4.63 -2.43 13.90
C LEU A 23 -3.63 -1.53 14.63
N ASP A 24 -2.37 -1.94 14.73
CA ASP A 24 -1.30 -1.16 15.35
C ASP A 24 -1.07 0.15 14.57
N PHE A 25 -1.20 0.14 13.24
CA PHE A 25 -1.17 1.34 12.43
C PHE A 25 -2.33 2.28 12.77
N CYS A 26 -3.57 1.78 12.82
CA CYS A 26 -4.73 2.59 13.21
C CYS A 26 -4.54 3.21 14.60
N ASP A 27 -4.04 2.44 15.56
CA ASP A 27 -3.80 2.92 16.93
C ASP A 27 -2.75 4.04 16.98
N ARG A 28 -1.63 3.88 16.26
CA ARG A 28 -0.63 4.96 16.16
C ARG A 28 -1.20 6.24 15.57
N VAL A 29 -2.08 6.15 14.56
CA VAL A 29 -2.71 7.33 13.95
C VAL A 29 -3.68 7.99 14.92
N ILE A 30 -4.52 7.20 15.59
CA ILE A 30 -5.46 7.71 16.60
C ILE A 30 -4.69 8.39 17.74
N GLU A 31 -3.66 7.75 18.30
CA GLU A 31 -2.84 8.33 19.37
C GLU A 31 -2.18 9.64 18.94
N LYS A 32 -1.61 9.68 17.73
CA LYS A 32 -1.00 10.89 17.16
C LYS A 32 -2.01 12.03 17.09
N TRP A 33 -3.22 11.76 16.61
CA TRP A 33 -4.28 12.76 16.49
C TRP A 33 -4.93 13.11 17.83
N SER A 34 -4.96 12.21 18.81
CA SER A 34 -5.44 12.54 20.16
C SER A 34 -4.48 13.49 20.87
N LYS A 35 -3.15 13.33 20.70
CA LYS A 35 -2.14 14.24 21.26
C LYS A 35 -2.07 15.56 20.52
N ASN A 36 -2.23 15.53 19.19
CA ASN A 36 -2.21 16.70 18.33
C ASN A 36 -3.44 16.69 17.41
N PRO A 37 -4.59 17.19 17.90
CA PRO A 37 -5.84 17.13 17.17
C PRO A 37 -5.73 17.79 15.80
N PRO A 38 -6.13 17.09 14.72
CA PRO A 38 -6.30 17.74 13.44
C PRO A 38 -7.41 18.79 13.53
N LYS A 39 -7.39 19.76 12.62
CA LYS A 39 -8.42 20.83 12.56
C LYS A 39 -9.85 20.28 12.48
N ASN A 40 -10.03 19.07 11.93
CA ASN A 40 -11.32 18.40 11.83
C ASN A 40 -11.35 17.15 12.75
N PRO A 41 -12.17 17.14 13.82
CA PRO A 41 -12.27 16.01 14.72
C PRO A 41 -12.84 14.74 14.06
N ASN A 42 -13.56 14.88 12.93
CA ASN A 42 -14.12 13.74 12.21
C ASN A 42 -13.06 12.78 11.67
N TYR A 43 -11.78 13.19 11.59
CA TYR A 43 -10.70 12.29 11.18
C TYR A 43 -10.48 11.17 12.19
N ILE A 44 -10.54 11.47 13.50
CA ILE A 44 -10.41 10.44 14.55
C ILE A 44 -11.60 9.47 14.48
N LEU A 45 -12.81 9.98 14.27
CA LEU A 45 -14.00 9.13 14.09
C LEU A 45 -13.84 8.20 12.87
N ALA A 46 -13.42 8.73 11.74
CA ALA A 46 -13.19 7.95 10.52
C ALA A 46 -12.10 6.88 10.73
N MET A 47 -11.00 7.21 11.43
CA MET A 47 -9.94 6.21 11.71
C MET A 47 -10.42 5.11 12.66
N ASN A 48 -11.26 5.44 13.65
CA ASN A 48 -11.89 4.41 14.48
C ASN A 48 -12.82 3.50 13.68
N ALA A 49 -13.55 4.03 12.69
CA ALA A 49 -14.35 3.21 11.79
C ALA A 49 -13.47 2.26 10.96
N VAL A 50 -12.33 2.74 10.43
CA VAL A 50 -11.34 1.89 9.73
C VAL A 50 -10.79 0.80 10.66
N LYS A 51 -10.38 1.15 11.89
CA LYS A 51 -9.91 0.17 12.88
C LYS A 51 -10.98 -0.90 13.15
N THR A 52 -12.23 -0.48 13.29
CA THR A 52 -13.36 -1.37 13.58
C THR A 52 -13.64 -2.32 12.42
N SER A 53 -13.61 -1.83 11.17
CA SER A 53 -13.80 -2.71 10.00
C SER A 53 -12.69 -3.76 9.91
N VAL A 54 -11.43 -3.37 10.16
CA VAL A 54 -10.30 -4.31 10.22
C VAL A 54 -10.49 -5.36 11.31
N LEU A 55 -10.91 -4.94 12.51
CA LEU A 55 -11.14 -5.85 13.63
C LEU A 55 -12.23 -6.89 13.32
N TRP A 56 -13.31 -6.50 12.65
CA TRP A 56 -14.46 -7.35 12.36
C TRP A 56 -14.31 -8.23 11.13
N THR A 57 -13.42 -7.88 10.20
CA THR A 57 -13.18 -8.66 8.98
C THR A 57 -12.32 -9.88 9.30
N ASP A 58 -12.65 -11.03 8.72
CA ASP A 58 -11.84 -12.25 8.81
C ASP A 58 -10.51 -12.10 8.06
N ASP A 59 -9.52 -12.91 8.41
CA ASP A 59 -8.15 -12.76 7.92
C ASP A 59 -8.03 -12.97 6.39
N GLU A 60 -8.83 -13.87 5.80
CA GLU A 60 -8.80 -14.14 4.35
C GLU A 60 -9.37 -12.96 3.57
N SER A 61 -10.56 -12.47 3.97
CA SER A 61 -11.17 -11.28 3.37
C SER A 61 -10.29 -10.05 3.56
N LEU A 62 -9.71 -9.86 4.74
CA LEU A 62 -8.84 -8.73 5.04
C LEU A 62 -7.60 -8.75 4.13
N LYS A 63 -6.97 -9.91 3.97
CA LYS A 63 -5.80 -10.08 3.11
C LYS A 63 -6.11 -9.81 1.65
N ALA A 64 -7.26 -10.27 1.14
CA ALA A 64 -7.69 -9.97 -0.23
C ALA A 64 -7.90 -8.46 -0.44
N ILE A 65 -8.68 -7.81 0.45
CA ILE A 65 -8.99 -6.38 0.35
C ILE A 65 -7.72 -5.52 0.45
N TRP A 66 -6.89 -5.76 1.46
CA TRP A 66 -5.67 -4.97 1.65
C TRP A 66 -4.61 -5.28 0.59
N GLY A 67 -4.60 -6.50 0.04
CA GLY A 67 -3.80 -6.84 -1.13
C GLY A 67 -4.11 -5.95 -2.33
N GLU A 68 -5.39 -5.76 -2.65
CA GLU A 68 -5.84 -4.87 -3.73
C GLU A 68 -5.45 -3.40 -3.46
N ILE A 69 -5.73 -2.90 -2.24
CA ILE A 69 -5.40 -1.52 -1.85
C ILE A 69 -3.89 -1.26 -2.01
N LEU A 70 -3.05 -2.18 -1.54
CA LEU A 70 -1.60 -2.02 -1.60
C LEU A 70 -1.07 -2.15 -3.02
N SER A 71 -1.58 -3.10 -3.81
CA SER A 71 -1.19 -3.23 -5.22
C SER A 71 -1.46 -1.92 -5.96
N TRP A 72 -2.66 -1.37 -5.82
CA TRP A 72 -3.03 -0.09 -6.42
C TRP A 72 -2.14 1.06 -5.91
N THR A 73 -1.89 1.13 -4.60
CA THR A 73 -1.05 2.18 -4.01
C THR A 73 0.40 2.11 -4.53
N PHE A 74 0.98 0.91 -4.65
CA PHE A 74 2.33 0.74 -5.19
C PHE A 74 2.43 1.12 -6.66
N ASP A 75 1.43 0.76 -7.46
CA ASP A 75 1.37 1.17 -8.86
C ASP A 75 1.31 2.70 -8.98
N LEU A 76 0.50 3.35 -8.15
CA LEU A 76 0.39 4.82 -8.11
C LEU A 76 1.72 5.48 -7.68
N LEU A 77 2.37 4.97 -6.62
CA LEU A 77 3.66 5.48 -6.16
C LEU A 77 4.75 5.31 -7.22
N TYR A 78 4.76 4.18 -7.92
CA TYR A 78 5.67 3.93 -9.02
C TYR A 78 5.46 4.92 -10.17
N GLU A 79 4.21 5.18 -10.54
CA GLU A 79 3.87 6.14 -11.60
C GLU A 79 4.25 7.58 -11.22
N ASN A 80 4.00 7.97 -9.97
CA ASN A 80 4.41 9.27 -9.45
C ASN A 80 5.94 9.43 -9.45
N ALA A 81 6.68 8.40 -9.01
CA ALA A 81 8.14 8.42 -9.03
C ALA A 81 8.69 8.54 -10.46
N LEU A 82 8.10 7.82 -11.43
CA LEU A 82 8.49 7.96 -12.83
C LEU A 82 8.20 9.35 -13.40
N ALA A 83 7.08 9.96 -13.04
CA ALA A 83 6.75 11.32 -13.46
C ALA A 83 7.80 12.30 -12.93
N GLN A 84 8.08 12.25 -11.63
CA GLN A 84 9.08 13.11 -10.99
C GLN A 84 10.49 12.90 -11.58
N GLY A 85 10.90 11.64 -11.77
CA GLY A 85 12.21 11.34 -12.36
C GLY A 85 12.38 11.81 -13.81
N LYS A 86 11.28 11.93 -14.58
CA LYS A 86 11.32 12.55 -15.92
C LYS A 86 11.50 14.06 -15.82
N ASP A 87 10.76 14.71 -14.93
CA ASP A 87 10.85 16.16 -14.71
C ASP A 87 12.26 16.55 -14.23
N ASP A 88 12.83 15.73 -13.35
CA ASP A 88 14.18 15.91 -12.81
C ASP A 88 15.30 15.39 -13.75
N LYS A 89 14.96 14.90 -14.95
CA LYS A 89 15.89 14.27 -15.93
C LYS A 89 16.78 13.16 -15.33
N ALA A 90 16.31 12.47 -14.31
CA ALA A 90 17.11 11.49 -13.59
C ALA A 90 17.20 10.16 -14.37
N GLU A 91 18.42 9.66 -14.56
CA GLU A 91 18.68 8.47 -15.41
C GLU A 91 18.00 7.18 -14.91
N TRP A 92 17.80 7.06 -13.60
CA TRP A 92 17.14 5.90 -12.99
C TRP A 92 15.68 5.75 -13.45
N SER A 93 14.99 6.83 -13.84
CA SER A 93 13.60 6.78 -14.32
C SER A 93 13.46 5.98 -15.63
N ASN A 94 14.44 6.11 -16.52
CA ASN A 94 14.49 5.36 -17.78
C ASN A 94 14.77 3.87 -17.54
N VAL A 95 15.58 3.54 -16.52
CA VAL A 95 15.85 2.17 -16.11
C VAL A 95 14.58 1.55 -15.50
N MET A 96 13.91 2.24 -14.57
CA MET A 96 12.64 1.79 -13.99
C MET A 96 11.59 1.51 -15.06
N LYS A 97 11.42 2.41 -16.04
CA LYS A 97 10.44 2.24 -17.14
C LYS A 97 10.71 0.98 -17.97
N LYS A 98 11.98 0.69 -18.27
CA LYS A 98 12.39 -0.54 -18.99
C LYS A 98 12.08 -1.81 -18.20
N ILE A 99 12.16 -1.75 -16.87
CA ILE A 99 11.84 -2.89 -16.00
C ILE A 99 10.33 -3.16 -15.97
N LYS A 100 9.47 -2.13 -15.87
CA LYS A 100 7.99 -2.31 -15.93
C LYS A 100 7.54 -2.87 -17.27
N ASN A 101 8.11 -2.42 -18.38
CA ASN A 101 7.74 -2.86 -19.72
C ASN A 101 8.28 -4.25 -20.12
N LYS A 102 9.16 -4.85 -19.31
CA LYS A 102 9.69 -6.22 -19.53
C LYS A 102 8.81 -7.32 -18.91
N LYS A 103 7.63 -6.97 -18.38
CA LYS A 103 6.73 -7.85 -17.65
C LYS A 103 5.59 -8.41 -18.52
#